data_AF-A0A2S9X6Z5-F1
#
_entry.id   AF-A0A2S9X6Z5-F1
#
_cell.length_a   1.000
_cell.length_b   1.000
_cell.length_c   1.000
_cell.angle_alpha   90.00
_cell.angle_beta   90.00
_cell.angle_gamma   90.00
#
_symmetry.space_group_name_H-M   'P 1'
#
loop_
_entity.id
_entity.type
_entity.pdbx_description
1 polymer ?
#
loop_
_entity_poly.entity_id
_entity_poly.type
_entity_poly.pdbx_seq_one_letter_code
_entity_poly.pdbx_strand_id
1 'polypeptide(L)'
;MLGGVMLLSQYSPLHRRYSVAEWQHRIIPAFDLDQFCYYEDDQGRPVAFCNWAFVSIQVRKILLSGSRDLIETDWQSGDFIFIPEMIAPFGHARAVVRDLRQRVFSSKKGQRVCTVRGTIHPDVGTCARKVQWFSI
;
A
#
# COMPACT_ATOMS: atom_id res chain seq x y z
N MET A 1 3.32 13.92 -9.14
CA MET A 1 2.90 12.86 -8.20
C MET A 1 3.87 11.67 -8.19
N LEU A 2 4.11 10.95 -9.30
CA LEU A 2 5.03 9.79 -9.34
C LEU A 2 6.43 10.08 -8.76
N GLY A 3 7.04 11.21 -9.13
CA GLY A 3 8.32 11.63 -8.55
C GLY A 3 8.28 11.83 -7.03
N GLY A 4 7.15 12.33 -6.51
CA GLY A 4 6.91 12.46 -5.07
C GLY A 4 6.77 11.10 -4.37
N VAL A 5 6.08 10.14 -5.00
CA VAL A 5 6.00 8.76 -4.48
C VAL A 5 7.39 8.11 -4.47
N MET A 6 8.19 8.29 -5.52
CA MET A 6 9.57 7.80 -5.57
C MET A 6 10.44 8.45 -4.49
N LEU A 7 10.28 9.76 -4.24
CA LEU A 7 10.96 10.45 -3.15
C LEU A 7 10.59 9.85 -1.79
N LEU A 8 9.28 9.64 -1.53
CA LEU A 8 8.81 8.98 -0.31
C LEU A 8 9.40 7.57 -0.15
N SER A 9 9.53 6.82 -1.25
CA SER A 9 10.14 5.50 -1.26
C SER A 9 11.60 5.52 -0.81
N GLN A 10 12.38 6.55 -1.18
CA GLN A 10 13.78 6.69 -0.75
C GLN A 10 13.93 6.87 0.77
N TYR A 11 12.97 7.51 1.42
CA TYR A 11 12.94 7.68 2.88
C TYR A 11 12.35 6.49 3.63
N SER A 12 11.89 5.45 2.93
CA SER A 12 11.39 4.23 3.55
C SER A 12 12.41 3.09 3.45
N PRO A 13 12.88 2.51 4.57
CA PRO A 13 13.85 1.41 4.54
C PRO A 13 13.40 0.21 3.68
N LEU A 14 12.10 -0.07 3.62
CA LEU A 14 11.54 -1.11 2.77
C LEU A 14 11.60 -0.72 1.28
N HIS A 15 10.92 0.37 0.92
CA HIS A 15 10.68 0.72 -0.47
C HIS A 15 11.95 1.18 -1.20
N ARG A 16 12.96 1.71 -0.50
CA ARG A 16 14.27 2.04 -1.11
C ARG A 16 15.03 0.83 -1.67
N ARG A 17 14.62 -0.38 -1.31
CA ARG A 17 15.23 -1.64 -1.78
C ARG A 17 14.52 -2.23 -2.99
N TYR A 18 13.37 -1.68 -3.39
CA TYR A 18 12.65 -2.16 -4.57
C TYR A 18 13.47 -1.84 -5.82
N SER A 19 13.55 -2.81 -6.73
CA SER A 19 13.91 -2.49 -8.11
C SER A 19 12.86 -1.54 -8.71
N VAL A 20 13.24 -0.81 -9.76
CA VAL A 20 12.30 0.08 -10.47
C VAL A 20 11.11 -0.72 -11.02
N ALA A 21 11.34 -1.92 -11.55
CA ALA A 21 10.29 -2.79 -12.07
C ALA A 21 9.30 -3.21 -10.97
N GLU A 22 9.79 -3.65 -9.81
CA GLU A 22 8.92 -4.00 -8.67
C GLU A 22 8.13 -2.80 -8.17
N TRP A 23 8.77 -1.63 -8.09
CA TRP A 23 8.11 -0.39 -7.69
C TRP A 23 6.98 -0.03 -8.67
N GLN A 24 7.25 -0.09 -9.98
CA GLN A 24 6.25 0.19 -11.01
C GLN A 24 5.07 -0.78 -10.93
N HIS A 25 5.35 -2.08 -10.83
CA HIS A 25 4.33 -3.13 -10.71
C HIS A 25 3.39 -2.92 -9.51
N ARG A 26 3.92 -2.37 -8.40
CA ARG A 26 3.17 -2.13 -7.16
C ARG A 26 2.42 -0.81 -7.13
N ILE A 27 2.84 0.17 -7.94
CA ILE A 27 2.39 1.56 -7.85
C ILE A 27 1.53 1.97 -9.06
N ILE A 28 1.98 1.66 -10.29
CA ILE A 28 1.38 2.17 -11.53
C ILE A 28 -0.10 1.78 -11.69
N PRO A 29 -0.51 0.51 -11.45
CA PRO A 29 -1.93 0.16 -11.64
C PRO A 29 -2.88 0.96 -10.74
N ALA A 30 -2.39 1.47 -9.59
CA ALA A 30 -3.20 2.33 -8.74
C ALA A 30 -3.51 3.68 -9.38
N PHE A 31 -2.55 4.24 -10.13
CA PHE A 31 -2.72 5.48 -10.86
C PHE A 31 -3.71 5.30 -12.01
N ASP A 32 -3.58 4.21 -12.76
CA ASP A 32 -4.47 3.92 -13.89
C ASP A 32 -5.93 3.72 -13.46
N LEU A 33 -6.13 3.24 -12.22
CA LEU A 33 -7.45 2.95 -11.64
C LEU A 33 -7.98 4.04 -10.69
N ASP A 34 -7.23 5.13 -10.48
CA ASP A 34 -7.50 6.14 -9.45
C ASP A 34 -7.72 5.55 -8.03
N GLN A 35 -7.03 4.45 -7.72
CA GLN A 35 -7.12 3.74 -6.44
C GLN A 35 -5.95 4.09 -5.50
N PHE A 36 -5.74 5.39 -5.29
CA PHE A 36 -4.68 5.88 -4.42
C PHE A 36 -5.06 7.19 -3.70
N CYS A 37 -4.28 7.51 -2.68
CA CYS A 37 -4.24 8.81 -2.04
C CYS A 37 -2.79 9.25 -1.90
N TYR A 38 -2.54 10.50 -2.25
CA TYR A 38 -1.25 11.14 -2.17
C TYR A 38 -1.41 12.43 -1.37
N TYR A 39 -0.53 12.63 -0.40
CA TYR A 39 -0.66 13.66 0.61
C TYR A 39 0.56 14.56 0.57
N GLU A 40 0.33 15.86 0.63
CA GLU A 40 1.34 16.91 0.71
C GLU A 40 1.16 17.72 1.99
N ASP A 41 2.24 18.35 2.45
CA ASP A 41 2.15 19.37 3.50
C ASP A 41 1.76 20.75 2.93
N ASP A 42 1.66 21.75 3.81
CA ASP A 42 1.29 23.12 3.43
C ASP A 42 2.28 23.79 2.46
N GLN A 43 3.48 23.22 2.28
CA GLN A 43 4.49 23.68 1.34
C GLN A 43 4.48 22.88 0.02
N GLY A 44 3.51 21.98 -0.16
CA GLY A 44 3.40 21.13 -1.35
C GLY A 44 4.42 19.99 -1.39
N ARG A 45 5.06 19.65 -0.26
CA ARG A 45 6.04 18.55 -0.20
C ARG A 45 5.33 17.23 0.07
N PRO A 46 5.68 16.13 -0.62
CA PRO A 46 5.08 14.83 -0.38
C PRO A 46 5.34 14.36 1.05
N VAL A 47 4.29 13.97 1.76
CA VAL A 47 4.39 13.43 3.13
C VAL A 47 3.92 11.99 3.26
N ALA A 48 3.00 11.56 2.39
CA ALA A 48 2.55 10.18 2.35
C ALA A 48 1.92 9.78 1.01
N PHE A 49 1.92 8.47 0.76
CA PHE A 49 1.22 7.82 -0.33
C PHE A 49 0.60 6.52 0.19
N CYS A 50 -0.61 6.20 -0.27
CA CYS A 50 -1.25 4.91 -0.04
C CYS A 50 -2.05 4.52 -1.28
N ASN A 51 -1.96 3.26 -1.69
CA ASN A 51 -2.85 2.70 -2.71
C ASN A 51 -3.65 1.51 -2.19
N TRP A 52 -4.65 1.10 -2.94
CA TRP A 52 -5.45 -0.08 -2.63
C TRP A 52 -5.90 -0.81 -3.89
N ALA A 53 -6.22 -2.08 -3.69
CA ALA A 53 -6.91 -2.93 -4.65
C ALA A 53 -8.20 -3.45 -4.02
N PHE A 54 -9.23 -3.62 -4.83
CA PHE A 54 -10.45 -4.34 -4.46
C PHE A 54 -10.37 -5.75 -5.06
N VAL A 55 -10.05 -6.72 -4.22
CA VAL A 55 -9.75 -8.09 -4.63
C VAL A 55 -10.88 -9.05 -4.29
N SER A 56 -11.01 -10.13 -5.05
CA SER A 56 -11.87 -11.26 -4.68
C SER A 56 -11.38 -11.95 -3.40
N ILE A 57 -12.25 -12.75 -2.78
CA ILE A 57 -11.87 -13.56 -1.61
C ILE A 57 -10.79 -14.58 -1.94
N GLN A 58 -10.80 -15.14 -3.15
CA GLN A 58 -9.81 -16.10 -3.64
C GLN A 58 -8.44 -15.44 -3.78
N VAL A 59 -8.38 -14.29 -4.46
CA VAL A 59 -7.15 -13.50 -4.61
C VAL A 59 -6.63 -13.08 -3.24
N ARG A 60 -7.49 -12.59 -2.34
CA ARG A 60 -7.08 -12.22 -0.98
C ARG A 60 -6.38 -13.38 -0.26
N LYS A 61 -6.92 -14.61 -0.35
CA LYS A 61 -6.30 -15.79 0.26
C LYS A 61 -4.91 -16.08 -0.31
N ILE A 62 -4.76 -15.98 -1.64
CA ILE A 62 -3.49 -16.18 -2.36
C ILE A 62 -2.44 -15.13 -1.93
N LEU A 63 -2.84 -13.87 -1.80
CA LEU A 63 -1.94 -12.80 -1.36
C LEU A 63 -1.51 -13.00 0.10
N LEU A 64 -2.45 -13.39 0.97
CA LEU A 64 -2.17 -13.64 2.38
C LEU A 64 -1.30 -14.87 2.63
N SER A 65 -1.41 -15.91 1.82
CA SER A 65 -0.50 -17.06 1.87
C SER A 65 0.89 -16.73 1.31
N GLY A 66 1.03 -15.60 0.59
CA GLY A 66 2.26 -15.24 -0.10
C GLY A 66 2.57 -16.14 -1.29
N SER A 67 1.59 -16.89 -1.81
CA SER A 67 1.77 -17.80 -2.93
C SER A 67 2.20 -17.08 -4.21
N ARG A 68 1.71 -15.84 -4.41
CA ARG A 68 2.20 -14.90 -5.42
C ARG A 68 1.91 -13.46 -5.00
N ASP A 69 2.58 -12.51 -5.65
CA ASP A 69 2.28 -11.09 -5.51
C ASP A 69 1.00 -10.71 -6.27
N LEU A 70 0.46 -9.53 -5.94
CA LEU A 70 -0.69 -8.91 -6.63
C LEU A 70 -0.32 -8.66 -8.09
N ILE A 71 -1.19 -9.05 -9.03
CA ILE A 71 -1.03 -8.80 -10.46
C ILE A 71 -2.11 -7.85 -10.96
N GLU A 72 -1.94 -7.27 -12.14
CA GLU A 72 -2.84 -6.26 -12.71
C GLU A 72 -4.32 -6.68 -12.71
N THR A 73 -4.62 -7.91 -13.14
CA THR A 73 -6.00 -8.44 -13.20
C THR A 73 -6.66 -8.63 -11.85
N ASP A 74 -5.91 -8.57 -10.74
CA ASP A 74 -6.45 -8.70 -9.40
C ASP A 74 -7.09 -7.41 -8.89
N TRP A 75 -6.65 -6.23 -9.36
CA TRP A 75 -6.85 -4.94 -8.70
C TRP A 75 -8.32 -4.55 -8.50
N GLN A 76 -9.20 -5.05 -9.36
CA GLN A 76 -10.66 -4.84 -9.32
C GLN A 76 -11.42 -6.16 -9.41
N SER A 77 -10.85 -7.24 -8.85
CA SER A 77 -11.44 -8.58 -8.91
C SER A 77 -12.55 -8.85 -7.89
N GLY A 78 -12.87 -7.92 -6.97
CA GLY A 78 -13.94 -8.12 -5.99
C GLY A 78 -14.10 -6.95 -5.02
N ASP A 79 -14.60 -7.20 -3.81
CA ASP A 79 -14.96 -6.16 -2.83
C ASP A 79 -14.02 -6.04 -1.62
N PHE A 80 -13.03 -6.91 -1.49
CA PHE A 80 -12.14 -6.90 -0.32
C PHE A 80 -10.98 -5.96 -0.52
N ILE A 81 -10.78 -5.05 0.43
CA ILE A 81 -9.68 -4.09 0.37
C ILE A 81 -8.35 -4.77 0.72
N PHE A 82 -7.40 -4.65 -0.18
CA PHE A 82 -5.99 -4.98 -0.01
C PHE A 82 -5.16 -3.70 -0.19
N ILE A 83 -4.22 -3.43 0.70
CA ILE A 83 -3.32 -2.27 0.61
C ILE A 83 -1.92 -2.78 0.23
N PRO A 84 -1.51 -2.66 -1.05
CA PRO A 84 -0.16 -3.03 -1.50
C PRO A 84 0.88 -2.15 -0.82
N GLU A 85 0.73 -0.83 -0.95
CA GLU A 85 1.72 0.14 -0.51
C GLU A 85 1.08 1.19 0.41
N MET A 86 1.77 1.47 1.53
CA MET A 86 1.54 2.71 2.27
C MET A 86 2.87 3.24 2.78
N ILE A 87 3.27 4.37 2.20
CA ILE A 87 4.57 5.00 2.34
C ILE A 87 4.33 6.31 3.07
N ALA A 88 4.67 6.37 4.36
CA ALA A 88 4.51 7.55 5.20
C ALA A 88 5.75 7.72 6.10
N PRO A 89 6.92 8.01 5.50
CA PRO A 89 8.22 7.93 6.18
C PRO A 89 8.37 8.99 7.29
N PHE A 90 7.58 10.06 7.25
CA PHE A 90 7.67 11.18 8.18
C PHE A 90 6.61 11.14 9.30
N GLY A 91 6.07 9.95 9.61
CA GLY A 91 5.15 9.76 10.75
C GLY A 91 3.65 9.99 10.45
N HIS A 92 3.27 10.21 9.20
CA HIS A 92 1.89 10.53 8.80
C HIS A 92 0.94 9.33 8.70
N ALA A 93 1.39 8.10 8.96
CA ALA A 93 0.61 6.88 8.75
C ALA A 93 -0.76 6.89 9.47
N ARG A 94 -0.83 7.42 10.70
CA ARG A 94 -2.10 7.50 11.45
C ARG A 94 -3.10 8.46 10.80
N ALA A 95 -2.62 9.60 10.29
CA ALA A 95 -3.46 10.58 9.61
C ALA A 95 -4.01 10.00 8.30
N VAL A 96 -3.16 9.30 7.53
CA VAL A 96 -3.57 8.59 6.30
C VAL A 96 -4.65 7.56 6.60
N VAL A 97 -4.44 6.69 7.59
CA VAL A 97 -5.45 5.66 7.96
C VAL A 97 -6.78 6.31 8.37
N ARG A 98 -6.74 7.42 9.12
CA ARG A 98 -7.95 8.17 9.49
C ARG A 98 -8.68 8.71 8.27
N ASP A 99 -7.96 9.34 7.34
CA ASP A 99 -8.56 9.87 6.11
C ASP A 99 -9.16 8.76 5.24
N LEU A 100 -8.44 7.66 5.02
CA LEU A 100 -8.93 6.52 4.26
C LEU A 100 -10.24 5.96 4.84
N ARG A 101 -10.34 5.83 6.17
CA ARG A 101 -11.57 5.40 6.85
C ARG A 101 -12.75 6.34 6.62
N GLN A 102 -12.50 7.65 6.65
CA GLN A 102 -13.54 8.66 6.63
C GLN A 102 -14.01 9.01 5.23
N ARG A 103 -13.10 9.00 4.25
CA ARG A 103 -13.34 9.54 2.92
C ARG A 103 -13.42 8.45 1.85
N VAL A 104 -12.48 7.50 1.85
CA VAL A 104 -12.36 6.48 0.80
C VAL A 104 -13.22 5.24 1.11
N PHE A 105 -13.16 4.75 2.35
CA PHE A 105 -13.80 3.51 2.77
C PHE A 105 -15.03 3.73 3.65
N SER A 106 -15.63 4.92 3.60
CA SER A 106 -16.78 5.31 4.42
C SER A 106 -18.00 4.40 4.23
N SER A 107 -18.19 3.85 3.02
CA SER A 107 -19.23 2.88 2.67
C SER A 107 -18.88 1.42 2.98
N LYS A 108 -17.64 1.15 3.42
CA LYS A 108 -17.10 -0.19 3.70
C LYS A 108 -16.69 -0.38 5.17
N LYS A 109 -17.28 0.41 6.08
CA LYS A 109 -17.01 0.36 7.53
C LYS A 109 -17.20 -1.06 8.08
N GLY A 110 -16.25 -1.51 8.89
CA GLY A 110 -16.26 -2.85 9.50
C GLY A 110 -15.59 -3.95 8.68
N GLN A 111 -15.15 -3.66 7.44
CA GLN A 111 -14.34 -4.61 6.68
C GLN A 111 -12.93 -4.72 7.26
N ARG A 112 -12.39 -5.96 7.35
CA ARG A 112 -10.99 -6.19 7.70
C ARG A 112 -10.10 -5.97 6.47
N VAL A 113 -9.27 -4.93 6.54
CA VAL A 113 -8.23 -4.63 5.54
C VAL A 113 -6.97 -5.38 5.88
N CYS A 114 -6.29 -5.86 4.84
CA CYS A 114 -4.98 -6.47 4.97
C CYS A 114 -3.94 -5.77 4.10
N THR A 115 -2.71 -5.76 4.61
CA THR A 115 -1.50 -5.46 3.85
C THR A 115 -0.52 -6.60 4.09
N VAL A 116 0.26 -6.96 3.08
CA VAL A 116 1.37 -7.90 3.22
C VAL A 116 2.64 -7.11 3.01
N ARG A 117 3.39 -6.89 4.08
CA ARG A 117 4.59 -6.06 4.05
C ARG A 117 5.83 -6.89 4.30
N GLY A 118 6.89 -6.57 3.58
CA GLY A 118 8.23 -6.97 3.98
C GLY A 118 8.61 -6.26 5.28
N THR A 119 8.94 -7.01 6.32
CA THR A 119 9.61 -6.50 7.52
C THR A 119 11.09 -6.79 7.34
N ILE A 120 11.91 -5.75 7.42
CA ILE A 120 13.35 -5.90 7.31
C ILE A 120 13.88 -6.22 8.69
N HIS A 121 14.52 -7.38 8.84
CA HIS A 121 15.32 -7.68 10.01
C HIS A 121 16.71 -7.07 9.82
N PRO A 122 17.08 -6.02 10.58
CA PRO A 122 18.36 -5.31 10.39
C PRO A 122 19.57 -6.22 10.54
N ASP A 123 19.41 -7.28 11.36
CA ASP A 123 20.52 -8.10 11.85
C ASP A 123 20.87 -9.26 10.90
N VAL A 124 19.98 -9.61 9.97
CA VAL A 124 20.09 -10.80 9.10
C VAL A 124 20.04 -10.46 7.61
N GLY A 125 19.71 -9.21 7.27
CA GLY A 125 19.55 -8.78 5.87
C GLY A 125 18.35 -9.41 5.16
N THR A 126 17.52 -10.18 5.87
CA THR A 126 16.36 -10.88 5.32
C THR A 126 15.10 -10.04 5.45
N CYS A 127 14.26 -10.09 4.40
CA CYS A 127 12.94 -9.47 4.37
C CYS A 127 11.90 -10.53 4.74
N ALA A 128 11.38 -10.48 5.96
CA ALA A 128 10.32 -11.40 6.41
C ALA A 128 8.95 -10.82 6.05
N ARG A 129 8.12 -11.57 5.31
CA ARG A 129 6.74 -11.15 5.04
C ARG A 129 5.94 -11.15 6.34
N LYS A 130 5.29 -10.03 6.63
CA LYS A 130 4.38 -9.84 7.76
C LYS A 130 3.04 -9.36 7.22
N VAL A 131 2.01 -10.18 7.44
CA VAL A 131 0.63 -9.77 7.26
C VAL A 131 0.27 -8.82 8.39
N GLN A 132 -0.24 -7.64 8.05
CA GLN A 132 -0.84 -6.74 9.03
C GLN A 132 -2.32 -6.53 8.70
N TRP A 133 -3.14 -6.64 9.72
CA TRP A 133 -4.58 -6.41 9.65
C TRP A 133 -4.92 -5.09 10.30
N PHE A 134 -5.81 -4.35 9.66
CA PHE A 134 -6.40 -3.15 10.24
C PHE A 134 -7.89 -3.17 9.96
N SER A 135 -8.68 -2.73 10.93
CA SER A 135 -10.10 -2.44 10.70
C SER A 135 -10.23 -1.03 10.12
N ILE A 136 -11.16 -0.81 9.21
CA ILE A 136 -11.54 0.52 8.69
C ILE A 136 -12.91 0.90 9.22
#